data_AF-A0A2N2FPH4-F1
#
_entry.id   AF-A0A2N2FPH4-F1
#
_cell.length_a   1.000
_cell.length_b   1.000
_cell.length_c   1.000
_cell.angle_alpha   90.00
_cell.angle_beta   90.00
_cell.angle_gamma   90.00
#
_symmetry.space_group_name_H-M   'P 1'
#
loop_
_entity.id
_entity.type
_entity.pdbx_description
1 polymer ?
#
loop_
_entity_poly.entity_id
_entity_poly.type
_entity_poly.pdbx_seq_one_letter_code
_entity_poly.pdbx_strand_id
1 'polypeptide(L)'
;AANIYNASFLKLVGHLTYSMLDIVPKDKNGMPLKKLSAALVDGNKALPGVQELKEWQGVIQYVRSFPDTNGNGLSDIPEKYRGKLGRIVEKPSINPVDLISRGTEPTIFVLSAIGLVVFLIVMTVMLIILRRKAKKG
;
A
#
# COMPACT_ATOMS: atom_id res chain seq x y z
N ALA A 1 -15.80 2.08 -2.14
CA ALA A 1 -16.09 2.68 -3.45
C ALA A 1 -14.92 3.59 -3.80
N ALA A 2 -14.61 3.77 -5.09
CA ALA A 2 -13.53 4.65 -5.54
C ALA A 2 -14.04 5.52 -6.69
N ASN A 3 -13.63 6.78 -6.72
CA ASN A 3 -13.84 7.66 -7.87
C ASN A 3 -13.19 7.06 -9.14
N ILE A 4 -13.85 7.22 -10.29
CA ILE A 4 -13.40 6.70 -11.58
C ILE A 4 -12.02 7.22 -11.99
N TYR A 5 -11.67 8.46 -11.61
CA TYR A 5 -10.34 9.01 -11.82
C TYR A 5 -9.27 8.17 -11.11
N ASN A 6 -9.44 7.96 -9.79
CA ASN A 6 -8.53 7.14 -8.99
C ASN A 6 -8.50 5.68 -9.45
N ALA A 7 -9.68 5.11 -9.76
CA ALA A 7 -9.80 3.73 -10.22
C ALA A 7 -9.08 3.49 -11.55
N SER A 8 -8.97 4.50 -12.41
CA SER A 8 -8.27 4.38 -13.70
C SER A 8 -6.76 4.16 -13.52
N PHE A 9 -6.16 4.69 -12.45
CA PHE A 9 -4.75 4.46 -12.14
C PHE A 9 -4.44 3.03 -11.70
N LEU A 10 -5.43 2.26 -11.23
CA LEU A 10 -5.22 0.85 -10.82
C LEU A 10 -4.66 0.00 -11.97
N LYS A 11 -5.07 0.30 -13.21
CA LYS A 11 -4.55 -0.40 -14.40
C LYS A 11 -3.09 -0.07 -14.70
N LEU A 12 -2.56 1.05 -14.20
CA LEU A 12 -1.17 1.44 -14.37
C LEU A 12 -0.24 0.78 -13.35
N VAL A 13 -0.77 0.27 -12.24
CA VAL A 13 0.05 -0.33 -11.17
C VAL A 13 0.91 -1.47 -11.69
N GLY A 14 0.34 -2.34 -12.54
CA GLY A 14 1.10 -3.41 -13.19
C GLY A 14 2.29 -2.88 -13.98
N HIS A 15 2.06 -1.89 -14.84
CA HIS A 15 3.14 -1.29 -15.64
C HIS A 15 4.21 -0.63 -14.76
N LEU A 16 3.81 0.16 -13.77
CA LEU A 16 4.73 0.89 -12.87
C LEU A 16 5.52 -0.05 -11.96
N THR A 17 4.99 -1.23 -11.67
CA THR A 17 5.63 -2.24 -10.80
C THR A 17 6.27 -3.37 -11.59
N TYR A 18 6.42 -3.25 -12.92
CA TYR A 18 6.94 -4.32 -13.78
C TYR A 18 6.19 -5.65 -13.61
N SER A 19 4.86 -5.57 -13.43
CA SER A 19 3.95 -6.68 -13.15
C SER A 19 4.25 -7.44 -11.85
N MET A 20 5.01 -6.85 -10.92
CA MET A 20 5.12 -7.39 -9.55
C MET A 20 3.78 -7.34 -8.82
N LEU A 21 2.94 -6.34 -9.12
CA LEU A 21 1.58 -6.23 -8.61
C LEU A 21 0.62 -5.86 -9.73
N ASP A 22 -0.24 -6.80 -10.11
CA ASP A 22 -1.32 -6.57 -11.06
C ASP A 22 -2.67 -6.40 -10.34
N ILE A 23 -3.37 -5.31 -10.68
CA ILE A 23 -4.70 -5.03 -10.16
C ILE A 23 -5.70 -5.09 -11.31
N VAL A 24 -6.58 -6.09 -11.28
CA VAL A 24 -7.62 -6.30 -12.30
C VAL A 24 -9.00 -6.05 -11.69
N PRO A 25 -9.68 -4.95 -12.03
CA PRO A 25 -11.05 -4.69 -11.61
C PRO A 25 -12.01 -5.74 -12.16
N LYS A 26 -12.87 -6.29 -11.32
CA LYS A 26 -13.80 -7.37 -11.65
C LYS A 26 -15.25 -6.98 -11.32
N ASP A 27 -16.18 -7.57 -12.05
CA ASP A 27 -17.62 -7.47 -11.74
C ASP A 27 -18.02 -8.39 -10.57
N LYS A 28 -19.32 -8.40 -10.24
CA LYS A 28 -19.88 -9.23 -9.17
C LYS A 28 -19.70 -10.74 -9.37
N ASN A 29 -19.41 -11.19 -10.59
CA ASN A 29 -19.19 -12.59 -10.95
C ASN A 29 -17.69 -12.92 -11.02
N GLY A 30 -16.81 -11.97 -10.71
CA GLY A 30 -15.36 -12.15 -10.79
C GLY A 30 -14.77 -11.98 -12.19
N MET A 31 -15.57 -11.52 -13.17
CA MET A 31 -15.11 -11.32 -14.55
C MET A 31 -14.41 -9.97 -14.70
N PRO A 32 -13.25 -9.89 -15.39
CA PRO A 32 -12.56 -8.62 -15.62
C PRO A 32 -13.42 -7.58 -16.35
N LEU A 33 -13.41 -6.35 -15.84
CA LEU A 33 -14.16 -5.24 -16.43
C LEU A 33 -13.44 -4.68 -17.67
N LYS A 34 -14.12 -4.67 -18.81
CA LYS A 34 -13.61 -4.02 -20.05
C LYS A 34 -13.47 -2.51 -19.86
N LYS A 35 -14.50 -1.87 -19.29
CA LYS A 35 -14.55 -0.42 -19.02
C LYS A 35 -14.98 -0.18 -17.58
N LEU A 36 -14.23 0.64 -16.84
CA LEU A 36 -14.57 1.01 -15.46
C LEU A 36 -15.86 1.85 -15.38
N SER A 37 -16.14 2.65 -16.41
CA SER A 37 -17.37 3.44 -16.50
C SER A 37 -18.65 2.61 -16.55
N ALA A 38 -18.56 1.29 -16.81
CA ALA A 38 -19.70 0.39 -16.73
C ALA A 38 -19.96 -0.14 -15.32
N ALA A 39 -19.02 0.06 -14.38
CA ALA A 39 -19.12 -0.42 -13.00
C ALA A 39 -19.65 0.68 -12.06
N LEU A 40 -20.79 1.27 -12.45
CA LEU A 40 -21.47 2.28 -11.64
C LEU A 40 -22.23 1.62 -10.50
N VAL A 41 -22.24 2.29 -9.33
CA VAL A 41 -23.06 1.89 -8.19
C VAL A 41 -24.38 2.63 -8.28
N ASP A 42 -25.48 1.89 -8.40
CA ASP A 42 -26.83 2.44 -8.35
C ASP A 42 -27.27 2.61 -6.90
N GLY A 43 -27.45 3.87 -6.49
CA GLY A 43 -27.88 4.25 -5.15
C GLY A 43 -29.38 4.07 -4.90
N ASN A 44 -30.21 3.97 -5.96
CA ASN A 44 -31.65 3.77 -5.80
C ASN A 44 -32.27 3.05 -7.00
N LYS A 45 -32.43 1.73 -6.85
CA LYS A 45 -33.00 0.84 -7.86
C LYS A 45 -34.51 1.03 -8.12
N ALA A 46 -35.21 1.80 -7.30
CA ALA A 46 -36.64 2.05 -7.47
C ALA A 46 -36.93 3.16 -8.50
N LEU A 47 -35.94 3.97 -8.84
CA LEU A 47 -36.07 5.04 -9.82
C LEU A 47 -35.66 4.56 -11.22
N PRO A 48 -36.24 5.12 -12.29
CA PRO A 48 -35.83 4.78 -13.65
C PRO A 48 -34.40 5.26 -13.93
N GLY A 49 -33.60 4.39 -14.58
CA GLY A 49 -32.21 4.67 -14.92
C GLY A 49 -31.24 4.51 -13.73
N VAL A 50 -29.94 4.59 -14.00
CA VAL A 50 -28.90 4.41 -12.97
C VAL A 50 -28.78 5.69 -12.13
N GLN A 51 -29.06 5.60 -10.83
CA GLN A 51 -28.82 6.69 -9.90
C GLN A 51 -27.39 6.58 -9.37
N GLU A 52 -26.44 7.07 -10.15
CA GLU A 52 -25.02 6.90 -9.84
C GLU A 52 -24.66 7.50 -8.46
N LEU A 53 -24.24 6.64 -7.55
CA LEU A 53 -23.78 7.03 -6.22
C LEU A 53 -22.34 7.53 -6.29
N LYS A 54 -22.12 8.80 -5.96
CA LYS A 54 -20.80 9.44 -5.92
C LYS A 54 -20.11 9.16 -4.58
N GLU A 55 -18.79 9.01 -4.61
CA GLU A 55 -17.98 8.72 -3.42
C GLU A 55 -18.19 9.74 -2.29
N TRP A 56 -18.26 11.04 -2.61
CA TRP A 56 -18.45 12.11 -1.64
C TRP A 56 -19.79 12.01 -0.90
N GLN A 57 -20.85 11.46 -1.52
CA GLN A 57 -22.14 11.28 -0.86
C GLN A 57 -22.02 10.31 0.31
N GLY A 58 -21.22 9.25 0.17
CA GLY A 58 -20.95 8.31 1.26
C GLY A 58 -20.20 8.97 2.41
N VAL A 59 -19.23 9.84 2.12
CA VAL A 59 -18.50 10.61 3.15
C VAL A 59 -19.46 11.51 3.93
N ILE A 60 -20.34 12.24 3.24
CA ILE A 60 -21.32 13.12 3.89
C ILE A 60 -22.31 12.31 4.73
N GLN A 61 -22.83 11.19 4.22
CA GLN A 61 -23.72 10.32 4.99
C GLN A 61 -23.03 9.75 6.23
N TYR A 62 -21.76 9.37 6.11
CA TYR A 62 -20.97 8.91 7.25
C TYR A 62 -20.77 10.00 8.30
N VAL A 63 -20.41 11.23 7.90
CA VAL A 63 -20.29 12.35 8.85
C VAL A 63 -21.63 12.67 9.52
N ARG A 64 -22.74 12.63 8.78
CA ARG A 64 -24.10 12.80 9.31
C ARG A 64 -24.53 11.69 10.27
N SER A 65 -23.86 10.54 10.27
CA SER A 65 -24.14 9.46 11.23
C SER A 65 -23.59 9.74 12.63
N PHE A 66 -22.75 10.78 12.78
CA PHE A 66 -22.19 11.15 14.07
C PHE A 66 -23.21 11.89 14.95
N PRO A 67 -23.08 11.78 16.28
CA PRO A 67 -23.96 12.49 17.20
C PRO A 67 -23.74 14.01 17.10
N ASP A 68 -24.82 14.75 17.26
CA ASP A 68 -24.77 16.17 17.61
C ASP A 68 -24.57 16.26 19.13
N THR A 69 -23.43 16.83 19.53
CA THR A 69 -23.02 16.93 20.93
C THR A 69 -23.25 18.32 21.51
N ASN A 70 -23.55 19.32 20.67
CA ASN A 70 -23.76 20.71 21.09
C ASN A 70 -25.21 21.20 20.88
N GLY A 71 -26.08 20.38 20.29
CA GLY A 71 -27.51 20.62 20.14
C GLY A 71 -27.88 21.62 19.04
N ASN A 72 -26.99 21.90 18.08
CA ASN A 72 -27.25 22.86 16.99
C ASN A 72 -27.91 22.22 15.75
N GLY A 73 -28.23 20.93 15.80
CA GLY A 73 -28.82 20.17 14.69
C GLY A 73 -27.82 19.69 13.65
N LEU A 74 -26.51 19.83 13.89
CA LEU A 74 -25.43 19.35 13.03
C LEU A 74 -24.61 18.28 13.77
N SER A 75 -24.24 17.22 13.05
CA SER A 75 -23.35 16.19 13.56
C SER A 75 -21.96 16.73 13.85
N ASP A 76 -21.40 16.40 15.01
CA ASP A 76 -20.04 16.78 15.40
C ASP A 76 -19.03 15.69 15.09
N ILE A 77 -17.78 16.08 14.79
CA ILE A 77 -16.69 15.12 14.60
C ILE A 77 -16.29 14.53 15.96
N PRO A 78 -16.31 13.20 16.15
CA PRO A 78 -15.95 12.60 17.43
C PRO A 78 -14.51 12.93 17.87
N GLU A 79 -14.32 13.22 19.17
CA GLU A 79 -13.04 13.65 19.75
C GLU A 79 -11.87 12.69 19.45
N LYS A 80 -12.14 11.39 19.31
CA LYS A 80 -11.14 10.38 18.90
C LYS A 80 -10.40 10.73 17.60
N TYR A 81 -11.01 11.49 16.71
CA TYR A 81 -10.41 11.90 15.43
C TYR A 81 -9.53 13.15 15.53
N ARG A 82 -9.47 13.80 16.71
CA ARG A 82 -8.59 14.95 16.95
C ARG A 82 -7.10 14.59 16.89
N GLY A 83 -6.78 13.32 17.15
CA GLY A 83 -5.41 12.82 17.17
C GLY A 83 -5.20 11.57 16.31
N LYS A 84 -3.96 11.07 16.32
CA LYS A 84 -3.61 9.80 15.66
C LYS A 84 -4.34 8.66 16.37
N LEU A 85 -5.01 7.81 15.59
CA LEU A 85 -5.70 6.61 16.09
C LEU A 85 -4.76 5.41 16.31
N GLY A 86 -3.45 5.59 16.20
CA GLY A 86 -2.47 4.51 16.40
C GLY A 86 -2.56 3.35 15.39
N ARG A 87 -3.21 3.54 14.24
CA ARG A 87 -3.38 2.47 13.23
C ARG A 87 -2.14 2.19 12.39
N ILE A 88 -1.35 3.22 12.12
CA ILE A 88 -0.06 3.14 11.41
C ILE A 88 0.94 3.87 12.31
N VAL A 89 1.79 3.10 12.97
CA VAL A 89 2.76 3.61 13.94
C VAL A 89 4.15 3.27 13.42
N GLU A 90 4.96 4.30 13.21
CA GLU A 90 6.38 4.15 12.94
C GLU A 90 7.08 3.69 14.22
N LYS A 91 7.84 2.60 14.14
CA LYS A 91 8.66 2.10 15.24
C LYS A 91 10.13 2.34 14.90
N PRO A 92 10.80 3.36 15.46
CA PRO A 92 12.22 3.54 15.23
C PRO A 92 12.99 2.33 15.78
N SER A 93 13.88 1.78 14.97
CA SER A 93 14.77 0.70 15.40
C SER A 93 16.11 0.77 14.70
N ILE A 94 17.18 0.51 15.45
CA ILE A 94 18.53 0.27 14.94
C ILE A 94 18.88 -1.23 14.97
N ASN A 95 17.95 -2.07 15.43
CA ASN A 95 18.16 -3.51 15.49
C ASN A 95 18.09 -4.08 14.06
N PRO A 96 19.16 -4.73 13.55
CA PRO A 96 19.18 -5.27 12.19
C PRO A 96 18.04 -6.26 11.91
N VAL A 97 17.64 -7.05 12.91
CA VAL A 97 16.55 -8.03 12.77
C VAL A 97 15.22 -7.31 12.61
N ASP A 98 14.95 -6.29 13.43
CA ASP A 98 13.70 -5.52 13.33
C ASP A 98 13.59 -4.81 11.98
N LEU A 99 14.71 -4.29 11.47
CA LEU A 99 14.80 -3.59 10.18
C LEU A 99 14.51 -4.51 8.98
N ILE A 100 14.87 -5.79 9.06
CA ILE A 100 14.76 -6.73 7.93
C ILE A 100 13.54 -7.67 8.07
N SER A 101 12.98 -7.82 9.28
CA SER A 101 11.91 -8.79 9.61
C SER A 101 10.66 -8.75 8.74
N ARG A 102 10.40 -7.63 8.05
CA ARG A 102 9.26 -7.43 7.14
C ARG A 102 9.68 -7.08 5.71
N GLY A 103 10.90 -7.45 5.33
CA GLY A 103 11.39 -7.26 3.97
C GLY A 103 10.54 -8.03 2.96
N THR A 104 10.18 -7.37 1.86
CA THR A 104 9.57 -8.03 0.70
C THR A 104 10.66 -8.69 -0.15
N GLU A 105 10.27 -9.55 -1.10
CA GLU A 105 11.21 -10.25 -2.00
C GLU A 105 12.30 -9.33 -2.57
N PRO A 106 12.00 -8.12 -3.11
CA PRO A 106 13.04 -7.22 -3.62
C PRO A 106 14.03 -6.77 -2.55
N THR A 107 13.57 -6.51 -1.33
CA THR A 107 14.44 -6.11 -0.21
C THR A 107 15.42 -7.23 0.13
N ILE A 108 14.94 -8.48 0.17
CA ILE A 108 15.77 -9.64 0.48
C ILE A 108 16.81 -9.86 -0.63
N PHE A 109 16.41 -9.76 -1.90
CA PHE A 109 17.35 -9.88 -3.03
C PHE A 109 18.47 -8.84 -2.98
N VAL A 110 18.11 -7.57 -2.76
CA VAL A 110 19.10 -6.48 -2.69
C VAL A 110 20.06 -6.69 -1.52
N LEU A 111 19.56 -7.02 -0.33
CA LEU A 111 20.40 -7.27 0.84
C LEU A 111 21.32 -8.48 0.64
N SER A 112 20.82 -9.54 0.02
CA SER A 112 21.60 -10.74 -0.29
C SER A 112 22.72 -10.45 -1.30
N ALA A 113 22.43 -9.66 -2.34
CA ALA A 113 23.42 -9.25 -3.33
C ALA A 113 24.52 -8.38 -2.70
N ILE A 114 24.15 -7.41 -1.86
CA ILE A 114 25.12 -6.58 -1.12
C ILE A 114 25.97 -7.48 -0.20
N GLY A 115 25.33 -8.39 0.53
CA GLY A 115 26.03 -9.34 1.41
C GLY A 115 27.05 -10.20 0.65
N LEU A 116 26.69 -10.71 -0.53
CA LEU A 116 27.57 -11.49 -1.40
C LEU A 116 28.79 -10.67 -1.84
N VAL A 117 28.59 -9.42 -2.27
CA VAL A 117 29.68 -8.52 -2.70
C VAL A 117 30.65 -8.27 -1.54
N VAL A 118 30.14 -7.96 -0.35
CA VAL A 118 30.96 -7.75 0.85
C VAL A 118 31.74 -9.03 1.20
N PHE A 119 31.09 -10.19 1.15
CA PHE A 119 31.73 -11.47 1.41
C PHE A 119 32.89 -11.76 0.44
N LEU A 120 32.69 -11.53 -0.86
CA LEU A 120 33.72 -11.71 -1.89
C LEU A 120 34.91 -10.78 -1.67
N ILE A 121 34.67 -9.51 -1.30
CA ILE A 121 35.75 -8.55 -0.98
C ILE A 121 36.59 -9.05 0.20
N VAL A 122 35.93 -9.45 1.30
CA VAL A 122 36.61 -9.96 2.50
C VAL A 122 37.44 -11.20 2.17
N MET A 123 36.85 -12.16 1.44
CA MET A 123 37.55 -13.39 1.02
C MET A 123 38.79 -13.08 0.18
N THR A 124 38.68 -12.14 -0.77
CA THR A 124 39.80 -11.76 -1.64
C THR A 124 40.93 -11.12 -0.85
N VAL A 125 40.61 -10.20 0.08
CA VAL A 125 41.59 -9.58 0.97
C VAL A 125 42.26 -10.62 1.87
N MET A 126 41.49 -11.55 2.42
CA MET A 126 42.01 -12.63 3.27
C MET A 126 42.98 -13.53 2.50
N LEU A 127 42.64 -13.92 1.27
CA LEU A 127 43.53 -14.69 0.38
C LEU A 127 44.83 -13.94 0.07
N ILE A 128 44.77 -12.62 -0.17
CA ILE A 128 45.97 -11.79 -0.41
C ILE A 128 46.87 -11.77 0.84
N ILE A 129 46.29 -11.60 2.04
CA ILE A 129 47.06 -11.59 3.30
C ILE A 129 47.71 -12.95 3.55
N LEU A 130 46.96 -14.04 3.37
CA LEU A 130 47.47 -15.41 3.54
C LEU A 130 48.63 -15.69 2.57
N ARG A 131 48.48 -15.34 1.29
CA ARG A 131 49.55 -15.46 0.29
C ARG A 131 50.78 -14.63 0.64
N ARG A 132 50.61 -13.41 1.17
CA ARG A 132 51.72 -12.55 1.61
C ARG A 132 52.46 -13.12 2.82
N LYS A 133 51.75 -13.76 3.76
CA LYS A 133 52.38 -14.44 4.91
C LYS A 133 53.17 -15.67 4.46
N ALA A 134 52.59 -16.50 3.59
CA ALA A 134 53.25 -17.69 3.06
C ALA A 134 54.50 -17.41 2.22
N LYS A 135 54.65 -16.20 1.67
CA LYS A 135 55.84 -15.77 0.90
C LYS A 135 56.94 -15.13 1.77
N LYS A 136 56.68 -14.89 3.05
CA LYS A 136 57.60 -14.25 4.01
C LYS A 136 58.17 -15.21 5.06
N GLY A 137 57.62 -16.41 5.19
CA GLY A 137 58.22 -17.54 5.92
C GLY A 137 58.89 -18.48 4.94
#